data_AF-A0A949F660-F1
#
_entry.id   AF-A0A949F660-F1
#
_cell.length_a   1.000
_cell.length_b   1.000
_cell.length_c   1.000
_cell.angle_alpha   90.00
_cell.angle_beta   90.00
_cell.angle_gamma   90.00
#
_symmetry.space_group_name_H-M   'P 1'
#
loop_
_entity.id
_entity.type
_entity.pdbx_description
1 polymer ?
#
loop_
_entity_poly.entity_id
_entity_poly.type
_entity_poly.pdbx_seq_one_letter_code
_entity_poly.pdbx_strand_id
1 'polypeptide(L)'
;MVKKPEEYRWTSYRGYIGREKDEYIDRERIKEIMEMSGRSYEEFVAAGIGKEINPFKGLYAGFILGKTRFIKEKLDEIKDQVEGSKEVSYEAEISREFAADDIIRIIEKKYNRKIEQIKGLKKENRLAKKMGIYLLRRYSGLNNREIGERLGMNYSAVSKAGMSIEKEMETDKRVNREVKELLSQFEV
;
A
#
# COMPACT_ATOMS: atom_id res chain seq x y z
N MET A 1 -2.85 31.51 0.27
CA MET A 1 -1.67 30.61 0.24
C MET A 1 -0.45 31.42 -0.16
N VAL A 2 0.74 31.08 0.34
CA VAL A 2 2.00 31.77 -0.01
C VAL A 2 2.55 31.28 -1.35
N LYS A 3 3.39 32.07 -2.01
CA LYS A 3 3.98 31.70 -3.32
C LYS A 3 5.31 30.98 -3.16
N LYS A 4 6.08 31.33 -2.13
CA LYS A 4 7.36 30.67 -1.83
C LYS A 4 7.35 30.02 -0.45
N PRO A 5 8.05 28.88 -0.26
CA PRO A 5 8.06 28.18 1.02
C PRO A 5 8.58 29.01 2.19
N GLU A 6 9.50 29.96 1.97
CA GLU A 6 10.05 30.84 3.00
C GLU A 6 9.08 31.94 3.47
N GLU A 7 8.08 32.28 2.67
CA GLU A 7 7.08 33.32 3.00
C GLU A 7 6.06 32.82 4.03
N TYR A 8 5.98 31.51 4.23
CA TYR A 8 5.06 30.94 5.21
C TYR A 8 5.54 31.24 6.63
N ARG A 9 4.64 31.77 7.48
CA ARG A 9 4.98 32.26 8.83
C ARG A 9 5.66 31.21 9.71
N TRP A 10 5.23 29.95 9.61
CA TRP A 10 5.66 28.84 10.47
C TRP A 10 6.55 27.85 9.73
N THR A 11 7.35 28.33 8.77
CA THR A 11 8.20 27.47 7.95
C THR A 11 9.56 27.24 8.61
N SER A 12 9.95 25.98 8.75
CA SER A 12 11.33 25.61 9.09
C SER A 12 12.27 25.75 7.88
N TYR A 13 11.73 25.92 6.66
CA TYR A 13 12.50 26.00 5.42
C TYR A 13 13.60 27.07 5.46
N ARG A 14 13.37 28.20 6.15
CA ARG A 14 14.37 29.27 6.32
C ARG A 14 15.64 28.78 7.00
N GLY A 15 15.52 27.86 7.95
CA GLY A 15 16.66 27.22 8.60
C GLY A 15 17.44 26.31 7.64
N TYR A 16 16.75 25.52 6.80
CA TYR A 16 17.38 24.67 5.78
C TYR A 16 18.17 25.45 4.73
N ILE A 17 17.66 26.60 4.27
CA ILE A 17 18.36 27.47 3.30
C ILE A 17 19.33 28.46 3.97
N GLY A 18 19.41 28.45 5.31
CA GLY A 18 20.33 29.26 6.08
C GLY A 18 20.01 30.76 6.17
N ARG A 19 18.74 31.15 5.93
CA ARG A 19 18.25 32.53 6.12
C ARG A 19 17.91 32.85 7.57
N GLU A 20 17.76 31.84 8.40
CA GLU A 20 17.47 31.95 9.84
C GLU A 20 18.33 30.94 10.61
N LYS A 21 18.72 31.28 11.84
CA LYS A 21 19.38 30.33 12.73
C LYS A 21 18.30 29.47 13.38
N ASP A 22 18.42 28.16 13.23
CA ASP A 22 17.52 27.18 13.82
C ASP A 22 18.35 26.19 14.65
N GLU A 23 17.99 26.01 15.92
CA GLU A 23 18.72 25.15 16.86
C GLU A 23 18.44 23.66 16.63
N TYR A 24 17.37 23.33 15.91
CA TYR A 24 16.98 21.95 15.60
C TYR A 24 17.51 21.45 14.25
N ILE A 25 18.08 22.35 13.43
CA ILE A 25 18.56 22.01 12.08
C ILE A 25 20.09 21.95 12.04
N ASP A 26 20.62 20.74 11.96
CA ASP A 26 22.03 20.49 11.70
C ASP A 26 22.35 20.60 10.20
N ARG A 27 22.73 21.81 9.79
CA ARG A 27 23.04 22.12 8.38
C ARG A 27 24.32 21.45 7.90
N GLU A 28 25.29 21.20 8.78
CA GLU A 28 26.52 20.53 8.41
C GLU A 28 26.20 19.07 8.06
N ARG A 29 25.41 18.40 8.90
CA ARG A 29 24.97 17.03 8.64
C ARG A 29 24.12 16.91 7.38
N ILE A 30 23.22 17.87 7.14
CA ILE A 30 22.40 17.88 5.92
C ILE A 30 23.27 18.04 4.67
N LYS A 31 24.27 18.94 4.72
CA LYS A 31 25.22 19.15 3.61
C LYS A 31 26.03 17.88 3.32
N GLU A 32 26.44 17.13 4.34
CA GLU A 32 27.13 15.84 4.18
C GLU A 32 26.25 14.80 3.50
N ILE A 33 25.00 14.64 3.95
CA ILE A 33 24.09 13.60 3.44
C ILE A 33 23.63 13.91 2.01
N MET A 34 23.28 15.17 1.77
CA MET A 34 22.68 15.59 0.50
C MET A 34 23.73 15.95 -0.54
N GLU A 35 25.00 16.12 -0.13
CA GLU A 35 26.08 16.64 -0.98
C GLU A 35 25.70 17.98 -1.65
N MET A 36 24.84 18.76 -0.99
CA MET A 36 24.27 20.01 -1.51
C MET A 36 24.45 21.15 -0.51
N SER A 37 24.78 22.34 -1.03
CA SER A 37 24.76 23.56 -0.24
C SER A 37 23.32 24.04 0.00
N GLY A 38 23.08 24.85 1.05
CA GLY A 38 21.77 25.46 1.29
C GLY A 38 21.25 26.27 0.10
N ARG A 39 22.14 26.91 -0.67
CA ARG A 39 21.81 27.65 -1.90
C ARG A 39 21.40 26.71 -3.03
N SER A 40 22.14 25.63 -3.24
CA SER A 40 21.80 24.60 -4.24
C SER A 40 20.46 23.92 -3.91
N TYR A 41 20.18 23.72 -2.62
CA TYR A 41 18.91 23.23 -2.15
C TYR A 41 17.77 24.23 -2.39
N GLU A 42 18.01 25.52 -2.16
CA GLU A 42 17.06 26.59 -2.50
C GLU A 42 16.69 26.58 -3.99
N GLU A 43 17.70 26.50 -4.86
CA GLU A 43 17.52 26.43 -6.31
C GLU A 43 16.75 25.18 -6.74
N PHE A 44 17.05 24.02 -6.15
CA PHE A 44 16.32 22.77 -6.39
C PHE A 44 14.83 22.89 -6.04
N VAL A 45 14.50 23.44 -4.86
CA VAL A 45 13.11 23.62 -4.44
C VAL A 45 12.39 24.61 -5.34
N ALA A 46 13.02 25.76 -5.65
CA ALA A 46 12.46 26.76 -6.55
C ALA A 46 12.16 26.17 -7.94
N ALA A 47 13.07 25.32 -8.46
CA ALA A 47 12.88 24.63 -9.73
C ALA A 47 11.75 23.59 -9.72
N GLY A 48 11.32 23.13 -8.53
CA GLY A 48 10.19 22.21 -8.34
C GLY A 48 8.83 22.89 -8.20
N ILE A 49 8.79 24.20 -7.90
CA ILE A 49 7.52 24.93 -7.72
C ILE A 49 6.71 24.92 -9.01
N GLY A 50 5.44 24.53 -8.90
CA GLY A 50 4.53 24.46 -10.04
C GLY A 50 4.73 23.22 -10.93
N LYS A 51 5.67 22.33 -10.60
CA LYS A 51 5.80 21.02 -11.24
C LYS A 51 4.98 19.99 -10.49
N GLU A 52 4.24 19.18 -11.23
CA GLU A 52 3.50 18.06 -10.67
C GLU A 52 4.45 16.88 -10.46
N ILE A 53 5.15 16.89 -9.32
CA ILE A 53 6.03 15.81 -8.89
C ILE A 53 5.26 14.99 -7.86
N ASN A 54 5.03 13.71 -8.16
CA ASN A 54 4.47 12.78 -7.17
C ASN A 54 5.62 12.19 -6.33
N PRO A 55 5.83 12.66 -5.08
CA PRO A 55 6.91 12.14 -4.21
C PRO A 55 6.66 10.68 -3.78
N PHE A 56 5.44 10.19 -3.96
CA PHE A 56 5.05 8.82 -3.64
C PHE A 56 5.16 7.88 -4.86
N LYS A 57 5.75 8.34 -5.96
CA LYS A 57 6.03 7.47 -7.10
C LYS A 57 7.03 6.38 -6.68
N GLY A 58 6.59 5.12 -6.69
CA GLY A 58 7.39 3.98 -6.21
C GLY A 58 7.23 3.68 -4.71
N LEU A 59 6.25 4.30 -4.06
CA LEU A 59 5.86 3.96 -2.70
C LEU A 59 5.22 2.57 -2.69
N TYR A 60 5.92 1.61 -2.12
CA TYR A 60 5.45 0.26 -1.85
C TYR A 60 4.60 0.25 -0.59
N ALA A 61 3.49 -0.48 -0.59
CA ALA A 61 2.61 -0.65 0.57
C ALA A 61 2.09 0.68 1.17
N GLY A 62 2.15 1.81 0.46
CA GLY A 62 1.72 3.10 1.02
C GLY A 62 2.59 3.66 2.15
N PHE A 63 3.71 3.03 2.54
CA PHE A 63 4.62 3.56 3.56
C PHE A 63 6.11 3.22 3.37
N ILE A 64 6.49 2.38 2.39
CA ILE A 64 7.90 2.04 2.11
C ILE A 64 8.30 2.61 0.75
N LEU A 65 9.23 3.56 0.69
CA LEU A 65 9.73 4.11 -0.57
C LEU A 65 11.20 3.72 -0.75
N GLY A 66 11.53 3.03 -1.84
CA GLY A 66 12.91 2.63 -2.11
C GLY A 66 13.07 1.63 -3.26
N LYS A 67 14.31 1.16 -3.45
CA LYS A 67 14.61 0.10 -4.43
C LYS A 67 14.07 -1.24 -3.93
N THR A 68 13.81 -2.19 -4.84
CA THR A 68 13.29 -3.54 -4.52
C THR A 68 14.05 -4.24 -3.40
N ARG A 69 15.38 -4.12 -3.37
CA ARG A 69 16.21 -4.70 -2.29
C ARG A 69 15.87 -4.11 -0.91
N PHE A 70 15.77 -2.78 -0.83
CA PHE A 70 15.43 -2.08 0.40
C PHE A 70 14.01 -2.40 0.87
N ILE A 71 13.08 -2.49 -0.09
CA ILE A 71 11.69 -2.88 0.20
C ILE A 71 11.66 -4.27 0.83
N LYS A 72 12.32 -5.27 0.22
CA LYS A 72 12.37 -6.64 0.75
C LYS A 72 12.97 -6.70 2.15
N GLU A 73 14.10 -6.04 2.34
CA GLU A 73 14.79 -5.97 3.64
C GLU A 73 13.87 -5.40 4.73
N LYS A 74 13.17 -4.30 4.46
CA LYS A 74 12.23 -3.70 5.42
C LYS A 74 10.98 -4.53 5.66
N LEU A 75 10.48 -5.23 4.65
CA LEU A 75 9.35 -6.14 4.84
C LEU A 75 9.72 -7.34 5.71
N ASP A 76 10.93 -7.86 5.58
CA ASP A 76 11.38 -8.99 6.39
C ASP A 76 11.66 -8.55 7.84
N GLU A 77 12.28 -7.38 8.06
CA GLU A 77 12.41 -6.77 9.40
C GLU A 77 11.04 -6.59 10.09
N ILE A 78 10.03 -6.12 9.35
CA ILE A 78 8.68 -5.92 9.90
C ILE A 78 8.03 -7.27 10.25
N LYS A 79 8.18 -8.30 9.41
CA LYS A 79 7.63 -9.64 9.71
C LYS A 79 8.26 -10.24 10.97
N ASP A 80 9.57 -10.11 11.12
CA ASP A 80 10.30 -10.60 12.30
C ASP A 80 9.83 -9.90 13.59
N GLN A 81 9.39 -8.65 13.51
CA GLN A 81 8.80 -7.91 14.64
C GLN A 81 7.32 -8.27 14.91
N VAL A 82 6.58 -8.69 13.88
CA VAL A 82 5.15 -9.02 13.96
C VAL A 82 4.89 -10.45 14.45
N GLU A 83 5.81 -11.41 14.24
CA GLU A 83 5.67 -12.77 14.82
C GLU A 83 5.61 -12.78 16.36
N GLY A 84 5.96 -11.68 17.03
CA GLY A 84 5.80 -11.48 18.48
C GLY A 84 4.60 -10.61 18.91
N SER A 85 3.90 -9.93 18.00
CA SER A 85 2.87 -8.93 18.36
C SER A 85 1.62 -9.05 17.48
N LYS A 86 0.49 -9.36 18.12
CA LYS A 86 -0.86 -9.41 17.49
C LYS A 86 -1.38 -8.00 17.16
N GLU A 87 -0.69 -7.25 16.29
CA GLU A 87 -1.19 -5.96 15.82
C GLU A 87 -1.49 -5.97 14.31
N VAL A 88 -2.78 -6.14 14.03
CA VAL A 88 -3.47 -6.23 12.73
C VAL A 88 -3.37 -4.93 11.89
N SER A 89 -2.69 -3.88 12.38
CA SER A 89 -2.70 -2.56 11.76
C SER A 89 -1.76 -2.45 10.55
N TYR A 90 -0.61 -3.12 10.57
CA TYR A 90 0.39 -3.01 9.49
C TYR A 90 0.03 -3.86 8.25
N GLU A 91 -0.69 -4.97 8.40
CA GLU A 91 -1.15 -5.80 7.27
C GLU A 91 -2.06 -5.03 6.32
N ALA A 92 -2.91 -4.14 6.86
CA ALA A 92 -3.82 -3.32 6.08
C ALA A 92 -3.07 -2.28 5.22
N GLU A 93 -1.92 -1.79 5.68
CA GLU A 93 -1.10 -0.82 4.95
C GLU A 93 -0.23 -1.53 3.90
N ILE A 94 0.36 -2.69 4.27
CA ILE A 94 1.16 -3.57 3.39
C ILE A 94 0.40 -3.96 2.11
N SER A 95 -0.92 -4.07 2.21
CA SER A 95 -1.78 -4.50 1.12
C SER A 95 -2.09 -3.46 0.04
N ARG A 96 -1.52 -2.24 0.00
CA ARG A 96 -1.84 -1.25 -1.06
C ARG A 96 -1.12 -1.47 -2.39
N GLU A 97 -0.88 -2.72 -2.78
CA GLU A 97 -0.17 -3.04 -4.03
C GLU A 97 -1.08 -3.01 -5.28
N PHE A 98 -2.39 -3.23 -5.13
CA PHE A 98 -3.34 -3.25 -6.25
C PHE A 98 -4.60 -2.43 -5.97
N ALA A 99 -5.10 -1.71 -6.99
CA ALA A 99 -6.43 -1.12 -6.89
C ALA A 99 -7.46 -2.25 -6.73
N ALA A 100 -8.39 -2.11 -5.79
CA ALA A 100 -9.45 -3.09 -5.56
C ALA A 100 -10.20 -3.49 -6.85
N ASP A 101 -10.30 -2.57 -7.80
CA ASP A 101 -10.96 -2.78 -9.09
C ASP A 101 -10.16 -3.73 -10.01
N ASP A 102 -8.83 -3.74 -9.94
CA ASP A 102 -8.00 -4.67 -10.72
C ASP A 102 -8.15 -6.10 -10.19
N ILE A 103 -8.16 -6.26 -8.87
CA ILE A 103 -8.44 -7.55 -8.22
C ILE A 103 -9.84 -8.04 -8.62
N ILE A 104 -10.84 -7.16 -8.63
CA ILE A 104 -12.19 -7.50 -9.10
C ILE A 104 -12.16 -7.98 -10.55
N ARG A 105 -11.50 -7.25 -11.46
CA ARG A 105 -11.41 -7.64 -12.89
C ARG A 105 -10.76 -9.02 -13.08
N ILE A 106 -9.72 -9.33 -12.31
CA ILE A 106 -9.05 -10.63 -12.34
C ILE A 106 -10.00 -11.74 -11.91
N ILE A 107 -10.75 -11.52 -10.83
CA ILE A 107 -11.77 -12.47 -10.36
C ILE A 107 -12.85 -12.65 -11.42
N GLU A 108 -13.36 -11.56 -12.00
CA GLU A 108 -14.37 -11.62 -13.07
C GLU A 108 -13.89 -12.47 -14.25
N LYS A 109 -12.64 -12.26 -14.67
CA LYS A 109 -12.00 -12.99 -15.77
C LYS A 109 -11.83 -14.47 -15.43
N LYS A 110 -11.32 -14.81 -14.24
CA LYS A 110 -11.10 -16.21 -13.81
C LYS A 110 -12.39 -17.01 -13.78
N TYR A 111 -13.47 -16.42 -13.25
CA TYR A 111 -14.75 -17.09 -13.09
C TYR A 111 -15.72 -16.85 -14.25
N ASN A 112 -15.29 -16.12 -15.28
CA ASN A 112 -16.08 -15.72 -16.45
C ASN A 112 -17.46 -15.15 -16.08
N ARG A 113 -17.48 -14.27 -15.08
CA ARG A 113 -18.71 -13.71 -14.48
C ARG A 113 -18.46 -12.29 -14.01
N LYS A 114 -19.48 -11.43 -14.13
CA LYS A 114 -19.43 -10.07 -13.59
C LYS A 114 -19.58 -10.05 -12.08
N ILE A 115 -19.00 -9.04 -11.43
CA ILE A 115 -19.01 -8.88 -9.97
C ILE A 115 -20.44 -8.84 -9.43
N GLU A 116 -21.38 -8.26 -10.18
CA GLU A 116 -22.81 -8.24 -9.86
C GLU A 116 -23.40 -9.66 -9.81
N GLN A 117 -22.94 -10.57 -10.66
CA GLN A 117 -23.37 -11.97 -10.66
C GLN A 117 -22.71 -12.74 -9.50
N ILE A 118 -21.44 -12.43 -9.19
CA ILE A 118 -20.69 -13.03 -8.09
C ILE A 118 -21.32 -12.66 -6.75
N LYS A 119 -21.84 -11.43 -6.59
CA LYS A 119 -22.54 -10.97 -5.37
C LYS A 119 -23.72 -11.85 -4.95
N GLY A 120 -24.33 -12.61 -5.86
CA GLY A 120 -25.43 -13.51 -5.55
C GLY A 120 -25.09 -14.64 -4.55
N LEU A 121 -26.12 -15.27 -3.98
CA LEU A 121 -26.02 -16.33 -2.97
C LEU A 121 -25.80 -17.74 -3.55
N LYS A 122 -25.62 -17.87 -4.87
CA LYS A 122 -25.47 -19.17 -5.53
C LYS A 122 -24.23 -19.91 -5.03
N LYS A 123 -24.33 -21.24 -4.86
CA LYS A 123 -23.25 -22.09 -4.31
C LYS A 123 -21.96 -21.98 -5.14
N GLU A 124 -22.09 -21.91 -6.45
CA GLU A 124 -21.00 -21.71 -7.42
C GLU A 124 -20.20 -20.40 -7.22
N ASN A 125 -20.80 -19.35 -6.63
CA ASN A 125 -20.11 -18.09 -6.36
C ASN A 125 -19.25 -18.16 -5.09
N ARG A 126 -19.40 -19.19 -4.24
CA ARG A 126 -18.69 -19.28 -2.95
C ARG A 126 -17.18 -19.26 -3.13
N LEU A 127 -16.66 -19.98 -4.12
CA LEU A 127 -15.22 -20.03 -4.38
C LEU A 127 -14.71 -18.67 -4.86
N ALA A 128 -15.39 -18.05 -5.82
CA ALA A 128 -15.06 -16.71 -6.32
C ALA A 128 -15.05 -15.65 -5.20
N LYS A 129 -16.06 -15.68 -4.32
CA LYS A 129 -16.12 -14.79 -3.14
C LYS A 129 -14.97 -15.06 -2.17
N LYS A 130 -14.65 -16.32 -1.87
CA LYS A 130 -13.52 -16.66 -1.00
C LYS A 130 -12.19 -16.16 -1.56
N MET A 131 -11.93 -16.43 -2.85
CA MET A 131 -10.72 -15.92 -3.53
C MET A 131 -10.66 -14.40 -3.51
N GLY A 132 -11.80 -13.74 -3.77
CA GLY A 132 -11.88 -12.29 -3.71
C GLY A 132 -11.62 -11.71 -2.33
N ILE A 133 -12.13 -12.36 -1.27
CA ILE A 133 -11.83 -11.96 0.11
C ILE A 133 -10.33 -12.07 0.37
N TYR A 134 -9.71 -13.19 0.01
CA TYR A 134 -8.28 -13.39 0.22
C TYR A 134 -7.46 -12.29 -0.47
N LEU A 135 -7.72 -12.07 -1.76
CA LEU A 135 -6.96 -11.09 -2.54
C LEU A 135 -7.22 -9.66 -2.06
N LEU A 136 -8.48 -9.27 -1.82
CA LEU A 136 -8.79 -7.90 -1.38
C LEU A 136 -8.25 -7.62 0.02
N ARG A 137 -8.32 -8.57 0.97
CA ARG A 137 -7.76 -8.39 2.32
C ARG A 137 -6.25 -8.21 2.29
N ARG A 138 -5.58 -8.92 1.38
CA ARG A 138 -4.11 -8.99 1.33
C ARG A 138 -3.48 -7.97 0.38
N TYR A 139 -4.24 -7.44 -0.57
CA TYR A 139 -3.69 -6.65 -1.68
C TYR A 139 -4.50 -5.42 -2.12
N SER A 140 -5.53 -4.98 -1.38
CA SER A 140 -6.28 -3.75 -1.74
C SER A 140 -6.37 -2.65 -0.68
N GLY A 141 -5.86 -2.87 0.54
CA GLY A 141 -6.02 -1.93 1.66
C GLY A 141 -7.45 -1.77 2.18
N LEU A 142 -8.40 -2.55 1.67
CA LEU A 142 -9.81 -2.47 2.08
C LEU A 142 -10.06 -3.17 3.42
N ASN A 143 -10.95 -2.58 4.22
CA ASN A 143 -11.45 -3.21 5.42
C ASN A 143 -12.57 -4.24 5.11
N ASN A 144 -12.91 -5.10 6.09
CA ASN A 144 -13.90 -6.16 5.91
C ASN A 144 -15.29 -5.67 5.48
N ARG A 145 -15.67 -4.43 5.82
CA ARG A 145 -16.95 -3.84 5.42
C ARG A 145 -16.93 -3.47 3.95
N GLU A 146 -15.88 -2.79 3.48
CA GLU A 146 -15.71 -2.41 2.08
C GLU A 146 -15.60 -3.64 1.15
N ILE A 147 -14.89 -4.67 1.60
CA ILE A 147 -14.82 -5.97 0.90
C ILE A 147 -16.21 -6.61 0.83
N GLY A 148 -16.98 -6.54 1.91
CA GLY A 148 -18.35 -7.01 1.97
C GLY A 148 -19.27 -6.31 0.97
N GLU A 149 -19.18 -4.99 0.86
CA GLU A 149 -19.95 -4.19 -0.10
C GLU A 149 -19.63 -4.57 -1.57
N ARG A 150 -18.36 -4.86 -1.85
CA ARG A 150 -17.90 -5.31 -3.18
C ARG A 150 -18.31 -6.75 -3.52
N LEU A 151 -18.42 -7.64 -2.53
CA LEU A 151 -18.74 -9.07 -2.74
C LEU A 151 -20.16 -9.47 -2.33
N GLY A 152 -20.99 -8.52 -1.89
CA GLY A 152 -22.37 -8.77 -1.46
C GLY A 152 -22.40 -9.66 -0.22
N MET A 153 -21.61 -9.30 0.80
CA MET A 153 -21.46 -10.02 2.06
C MET A 153 -21.45 -9.04 3.23
N ASN A 154 -21.89 -9.47 4.41
CA ASN A 154 -21.69 -8.69 5.63
C ASN A 154 -20.26 -8.86 6.15
N TYR A 155 -19.79 -7.91 6.97
CA TYR A 155 -18.41 -7.90 7.47
C TYR A 155 -18.05 -9.18 8.26
N SER A 156 -19.01 -9.76 8.99
CA SER A 156 -18.79 -10.96 9.80
C SER A 156 -18.64 -12.22 8.95
N ALA A 157 -19.36 -12.32 7.83
CA ALA A 157 -19.16 -13.36 6.83
C ALA A 157 -17.83 -13.20 6.09
N VAL A 158 -17.40 -11.97 5.81
CA VAL A 158 -16.08 -11.71 5.21
C VAL A 158 -14.96 -12.20 6.14
N SER A 159 -15.02 -11.85 7.43
CA SER A 159 -14.04 -12.31 8.42
C SER A 159 -13.98 -13.84 8.52
N LYS A 160 -15.12 -14.52 8.63
CA LYS A 160 -15.18 -16.00 8.69
C LYS A 160 -14.67 -16.66 7.42
N ALA A 161 -15.08 -16.16 6.25
CA ALA A 161 -14.65 -16.72 4.98
C ALA A 161 -13.16 -16.48 4.71
N GLY A 162 -12.61 -15.36 5.19
CA GLY A 162 -11.19 -15.05 5.15
C GLY A 162 -10.34 -16.06 5.93
N MET A 163 -10.68 -16.33 7.20
CA MET A 163 -10.01 -17.37 7.99
C MET A 163 -10.15 -18.76 7.36
N SER A 164 -11.33 -19.06 6.78
CA SER A 164 -11.58 -20.34 6.11
C SER A 164 -10.66 -20.56 4.91
N ILE A 165 -10.46 -19.54 4.06
CA ILE A 165 -9.62 -19.70 2.87
C ILE A 165 -8.13 -19.77 3.21
N GLU A 166 -7.65 -19.02 4.21
CA GLU A 166 -6.26 -19.12 4.66
C GLU A 166 -5.94 -20.55 5.12
N LYS A 167 -6.82 -21.14 5.95
CA LYS A 167 -6.70 -22.54 6.39
C LYS A 167 -6.81 -23.55 5.24
N GLU A 168 -7.68 -23.28 4.26
CA GLU A 168 -7.80 -24.11 3.06
C GLU A 168 -6.54 -24.04 2.19
N MET A 169 -5.84 -22.90 2.11
CA MET A 169 -4.59 -22.80 1.35
C MET A 169 -3.43 -23.59 1.98
N GLU A 170 -3.41 -23.72 3.31
CA GLU A 170 -2.43 -24.54 4.02
C GLU A 170 -2.65 -26.04 3.79
N THR A 171 -3.90 -26.46 3.64
CA THR A 171 -4.31 -27.87 3.66
C THR A 171 -4.64 -28.43 2.28
N ASP A 172 -5.19 -27.61 1.39
CA ASP A 172 -5.60 -27.98 0.03
C ASP A 172 -4.67 -27.36 -1.02
N LYS A 173 -3.85 -28.22 -1.63
CA LYS A 173 -2.91 -27.86 -2.71
C LYS A 173 -3.60 -27.26 -3.93
N ARG A 174 -4.86 -27.61 -4.20
CA ARG A 174 -5.63 -27.08 -5.33
C ARG A 174 -5.98 -25.62 -5.10
N VAL A 175 -6.48 -25.28 -3.91
CA VAL A 175 -6.82 -23.90 -3.53
C VAL A 175 -5.57 -23.02 -3.57
N ASN A 176 -4.45 -23.51 -3.00
CA ASN A 176 -3.17 -22.80 -3.04
C ASN A 176 -2.68 -22.56 -4.47
N ARG A 177 -2.79 -23.55 -5.37
CA ARG A 177 -2.42 -23.40 -6.78
C ARG A 177 -3.28 -22.34 -7.48
N GLU A 178 -4.59 -22.37 -7.25
CA GLU A 178 -5.52 -21.43 -7.88
C GLU A 178 -5.27 -19.99 -7.39
N VAL A 179 -4.90 -19.79 -6.13
CA VAL A 179 -4.44 -18.48 -5.63
C VAL A 179 -3.13 -18.07 -6.30
N LYS A 180 -2.14 -18.96 -6.42
CA LYS A 180 -0.87 -18.66 -7.10
C LYS A 180 -1.07 -18.28 -8.58
N GLU A 181 -1.99 -18.95 -9.29
CA GLU A 181 -2.37 -18.62 -10.67
C GLU A 181 -3.08 -17.26 -10.79
N LEU A 182 -3.82 -16.87 -9.75
CA LEU A 182 -4.40 -15.52 -9.69
C LEU A 182 -3.29 -14.50 -9.43
N LEU A 183 -2.36 -14.79 -8.51
CA LEU A 183 -1.21 -13.95 -8.16
C LEU A 183 -0.26 -13.72 -9.35
N SER A 184 -0.01 -14.73 -10.18
CA SER A 184 0.84 -14.56 -11.37
C SER A 184 0.25 -13.62 -12.43
N GLN A 185 -1.04 -13.30 -12.36
CA GLN A 185 -1.66 -12.30 -13.24
C GLN A 185 -1.39 -10.86 -12.78
N PHE A 186 -0.79 -10.69 -11.60
CA PHE A 186 -0.38 -9.41 -11.05
C PHE A 186 1.11 -9.07 -11.33
N GLU A 187 1.95 -10.07 -11.61
CA GLU A 187 3.38 -9.91 -11.91
C GLU A 187 3.63 -9.55 -13.40
N VAL A 188 3.13 -8.40 -13.86
CA VAL A 188 3.45 -7.82 -15.18
C VAL A 188 4.46 -6.69 -15.04
#